data_AF-A0A2E0CL44-F1
#
_entry.id   AF-A0A2E0CL44-F1
#
_cell.length_a   1.000
_cell.length_b   1.000
_cell.length_c   1.000
_cell.angle_alpha   90.00
_cell.angle_beta   90.00
_cell.angle_gamma   90.00
#
_symmetry.space_group_name_H-M   'P 1'
#
loop_
_entity.id
_entity.type
_entity.pdbx_description
1 polymer ?
#
loop_
_entity_poly.entity_id
_entity_poly.type
_entity_poly.pdbx_seq_one_letter_code
_entity_poly.pdbx_strand_id
1 'polypeptide(L)'
;MKSSKIRESYIKYFENQGHVNEPSASLIPSGDPTLLFTSAGMVPFKAYFMGEQVPPSTRMTSIQKSFRTTDIDEVGDHKHLTFFEMLGNFSFGDYFKEESITYAWEVCTKVFGLNPDKFYITVHLDDDEAYDYWHHTIGIPIDRLYRYGNKDNWWGPAGEEGPTGPCSELHYDTGAVKGCGDLLSVDELTGYETLENEGKTVKWGPGCHPNCDNCERFVELWNLVFTQFYQDIDGQRTNLPSPNIDTGMGLERVTAVLQDKSNVYETDLFSPIIHSIEDLTGSKYGGEESTDYSIRVVAEHGRAATFLIGDGVIPGNEGRGYVLRRIIRRAIRHGRLLGLTDPFMTVIARAVADNFGDIYPELLEQSNFISDVISNEEERFGLALQNGLPILENGFMTARKLLETRSSNSPIIELLNSEEVKIPDAILSRLIPVYEGLSKEDVKVLSGLEIFILYDTY
;
A
#
# COMPACT_ATOMS: atom_id res chain seq x y z
N MET A 1 -6.55 7.16 -19.89
CA MET A 1 -5.57 6.28 -20.60
C MET A 1 -5.67 4.87 -20.00
N LYS A 2 -5.62 3.79 -20.80
CA LYS A 2 -5.61 2.40 -20.29
C LYS A 2 -4.29 2.08 -19.57
N SER A 3 -4.32 1.25 -18.53
CA SER A 3 -3.13 0.90 -17.72
C SER A 3 -2.00 0.28 -18.54
N SER A 4 -2.32 -0.59 -19.50
CA SER A 4 -1.34 -1.16 -20.43
C SER A 4 -0.61 -0.09 -21.24
N LYS A 5 -1.32 0.96 -21.67
CA LYS A 5 -0.70 2.08 -22.40
C LYS A 5 0.15 2.96 -21.50
N ILE A 6 -0.25 3.13 -20.24
CA ILE A 6 0.55 3.86 -19.24
C ILE A 6 1.90 3.17 -19.09
N ARG A 7 1.92 1.85 -18.83
CA ARG A 7 3.15 1.05 -18.74
C ARG A 7 4.03 1.19 -19.98
N GLU A 8 3.46 0.96 -21.17
CA GLU A 8 4.20 1.04 -22.44
C GLU A 8 4.80 2.43 -22.67
N SER A 9 4.02 3.49 -22.46
CA SER A 9 4.47 4.87 -22.68
C SER A 9 5.52 5.33 -21.68
N TYR A 10 5.45 4.86 -20.44
CA TYR A 10 6.45 5.12 -19.41
C TYR A 10 7.81 4.49 -19.76
N ILE A 11 7.82 3.18 -20.02
CA ILE A 11 9.05 2.46 -20.41
C ILE A 11 9.65 3.09 -21.66
N LYS A 12 8.83 3.32 -22.69
CA LYS A 12 9.29 3.93 -23.93
C LYS A 12 9.88 5.32 -23.72
N TYR A 13 9.33 6.12 -22.81
CA TYR A 13 9.90 7.43 -22.50
C TYR A 13 11.32 7.29 -21.95
N PHE A 14 11.52 6.45 -20.94
CA PHE A 14 12.82 6.27 -20.31
C PHE A 14 13.85 5.55 -21.20
N GLU A 15 13.43 4.61 -22.03
CA GLU A 15 14.31 4.05 -23.08
C GLU A 15 14.83 5.14 -24.03
N ASN A 16 13.99 6.13 -24.39
CA ASN A 16 14.43 7.27 -25.20
C ASN A 16 15.38 8.23 -24.44
N GLN A 17 15.36 8.22 -23.10
CA GLN A 17 16.32 8.95 -22.25
C GLN A 17 17.60 8.14 -21.94
N GLY A 18 17.74 6.96 -22.54
CA GLY A 18 18.91 6.11 -22.42
C GLY A 18 18.86 5.12 -21.24
N HIS A 19 17.70 4.92 -20.62
CA HIS A 19 17.53 3.91 -19.58
C HIS A 19 17.37 2.52 -20.19
N VAL A 20 17.96 1.51 -19.53
CA VAL A 20 17.71 0.10 -19.84
C VAL A 20 16.49 -0.37 -19.07
N ASN A 21 15.50 -0.93 -19.76
CA ASN A 21 14.34 -1.55 -19.14
C ASN A 21 14.71 -2.91 -18.52
N GLU A 22 14.54 -3.03 -17.21
CA GLU A 22 14.73 -4.26 -16.45
C GLU A 22 13.36 -4.88 -16.12
N PRO A 23 13.16 -6.19 -16.37
CA PRO A 23 11.95 -6.89 -15.94
C PRO A 23 11.72 -6.77 -14.43
N SER A 24 10.46 -6.80 -14.00
CA SER A 24 10.12 -6.87 -12.58
C SER A 24 10.82 -8.06 -11.91
N ALA A 25 11.47 -7.81 -10.78
CA ALA A 25 11.93 -8.88 -9.91
C ALA A 25 10.75 -9.59 -9.24
N SER A 26 11.02 -10.75 -8.63
CA SER A 26 10.07 -11.47 -7.79
C SER A 26 9.65 -10.64 -6.57
N LEU A 27 8.43 -10.87 -6.07
CA LEU A 27 7.98 -10.39 -4.76
C LEU A 27 8.78 -10.99 -3.61
N ILE A 28 9.51 -12.08 -3.82
CA ILE A 28 10.46 -12.65 -2.88
C ILE A 28 11.86 -12.06 -3.15
N PRO A 29 12.39 -11.18 -2.28
CA PRO A 29 13.71 -10.59 -2.47
C PRO A 29 14.80 -11.66 -2.52
N SER A 30 15.69 -11.54 -3.50
CA SER A 30 16.92 -12.32 -3.55
C SER A 30 18.03 -11.55 -2.83
N GLY A 31 18.78 -12.23 -1.96
CA GLY A 31 19.99 -11.66 -1.35
C GLY A 31 19.78 -10.74 -0.14
N ASP A 32 18.55 -10.48 0.30
CA ASP A 32 18.26 -9.74 1.53
C ASP A 32 17.32 -10.55 2.45
N PRO A 33 17.85 -11.22 3.50
CA PRO A 33 17.04 -12.03 4.41
C PRO A 33 16.20 -11.19 5.38
N THR A 34 16.45 -9.88 5.49
CA THR A 34 15.71 -8.98 6.39
C THR A 34 14.40 -8.52 5.77
N LEU A 35 14.31 -8.48 4.44
CA LEU A 35 13.12 -8.06 3.72
C LEU A 35 12.14 -9.20 3.50
N LEU A 36 10.91 -9.00 3.98
CA LEU A 36 9.85 -9.98 3.80
C LEU A 36 9.37 -10.03 2.35
N PHE A 37 9.17 -8.88 1.70
CA PHE A 37 8.78 -8.80 0.31
C PHE A 37 9.48 -7.65 -0.40
N THR A 38 9.53 -7.71 -1.73
CA THR A 38 9.92 -6.59 -2.57
C THR A 38 8.87 -5.49 -2.45
N SER A 39 9.14 -4.43 -1.68
CA SER A 39 8.17 -3.37 -1.33
C SER A 39 8.26 -2.12 -2.22
N ALA A 40 9.32 -2.01 -3.02
CA ALA A 40 9.59 -0.88 -3.90
C ALA A 40 10.46 -1.30 -5.10
N GLY A 41 10.46 -0.46 -6.15
CA GLY A 41 11.26 -0.64 -7.37
C GLY A 41 12.77 -0.70 -7.14
N MET A 42 13.27 -0.04 -6.09
CA MET A 42 14.70 0.01 -5.76
C MET A 42 15.24 -1.24 -5.07
N VAL A 43 14.37 -2.06 -4.47
CA VAL A 43 14.80 -3.22 -3.64
C VAL A 43 15.73 -4.17 -4.41
N PRO A 44 15.45 -4.55 -5.67
CA PRO A 44 16.36 -5.38 -6.47
C PRO A 44 17.71 -4.70 -6.79
N PHE A 45 17.79 -3.37 -6.65
CA PHE A 45 18.95 -2.56 -7.03
C PHE A 45 19.75 -2.04 -5.83
N LYS A 46 19.41 -2.44 -4.59
CA LYS A 46 20.12 -1.97 -3.36
C LYS A 46 21.64 -2.10 -3.47
N ALA A 47 22.14 -3.23 -3.99
CA ALA A 47 23.59 -3.45 -4.17
C ALA A 47 24.24 -2.47 -5.16
N TYR A 48 23.50 -1.97 -6.16
CA TYR A 48 24.00 -0.97 -7.10
C TYR A 48 24.07 0.42 -6.45
N PHE A 49 23.05 0.81 -5.69
CA PHE A 49 23.05 2.06 -4.91
C PHE A 49 24.22 2.13 -3.93
N MET A 50 24.55 1.00 -3.30
CA MET A 50 25.65 0.90 -2.33
C MET A 50 27.04 0.78 -2.98
N GLY A 51 27.11 0.60 -4.31
CA GLY A 51 28.38 0.39 -5.02
C GLY A 51 29.01 -0.99 -4.78
N GLU A 52 28.26 -1.93 -4.20
CA GLU A 52 28.71 -3.30 -3.95
C GLU A 52 28.74 -4.14 -5.24
N GLN A 53 27.88 -3.79 -6.20
CA GLN A 53 27.83 -4.39 -7.51
C GLN A 53 27.80 -3.32 -8.60
N VAL A 54 28.35 -3.67 -9.77
CA VAL A 54 28.29 -2.80 -10.95
C VAL A 54 26.94 -3.03 -11.64
N PRO A 55 26.12 -1.98 -11.84
CA PRO A 55 24.86 -2.14 -12.55
C PRO A 55 25.10 -2.43 -14.05
N PRO A 56 24.17 -3.13 -14.73
CA PRO A 56 24.27 -3.40 -16.16
C PRO A 56 24.23 -2.11 -17.01
N SER A 57 23.64 -1.05 -16.47
CA SER A 57 23.62 0.31 -17.02
C SER A 57 23.56 1.31 -15.87
N THR A 58 24.17 2.49 -16.03
CA THR A 58 24.05 3.58 -15.04
C THR A 58 22.65 4.21 -15.01
N ARG A 59 21.84 3.94 -16.04
CA ARG A 59 20.42 4.35 -16.14
C ARG A 59 19.54 3.13 -16.35
N MET A 60 18.59 2.90 -15.47
CA MET A 60 17.66 1.76 -15.55
C MET A 60 16.22 2.18 -15.28
N THR A 61 15.24 1.46 -15.84
CA THR A 61 13.83 1.66 -15.54
C THR A 61 13.13 0.33 -15.39
N SER A 62 12.09 0.26 -14.56
CA SER A 62 11.30 -0.96 -14.39
C SER A 62 9.86 -0.64 -13.98
N ILE A 63 9.00 -1.65 -14.09
CA ILE A 63 7.66 -1.65 -13.50
C ILE A 63 7.61 -2.83 -12.53
N GLN A 64 7.92 -2.54 -11.26
CA GLN A 64 8.15 -3.55 -10.24
C GLN A 64 6.83 -3.95 -9.56
N LYS A 65 6.54 -5.25 -9.57
CA LYS A 65 5.58 -5.87 -8.64
C LYS A 65 6.01 -5.57 -7.21
N SER A 66 5.18 -4.87 -6.44
CA SER A 66 5.50 -4.44 -5.08
C SER A 66 4.47 -4.96 -4.09
N PHE A 67 4.92 -5.34 -2.90
CA PHE A 67 4.04 -5.77 -1.81
C PHE A 67 4.33 -5.02 -0.50
N ARG A 68 3.31 -4.41 0.10
CA ARG A 68 3.38 -3.70 1.39
C ARG A 68 2.53 -4.39 2.44
N THR A 69 3.19 -4.87 3.50
CA THR A 69 2.53 -5.51 4.65
C THR A 69 1.88 -4.50 5.59
N THR A 70 2.39 -3.27 5.61
CA THR A 70 1.87 -2.16 6.43
C THR A 70 0.45 -1.76 6.04
N ASP A 71 0.11 -1.96 4.76
CA ASP A 71 -1.13 -1.44 4.19
C ASP A 71 -2.26 -2.48 4.22
N ILE A 72 -1.99 -3.69 4.74
CA ILE A 72 -2.98 -4.80 4.81
C ILE A 72 -4.26 -4.34 5.50
N ASP A 73 -4.13 -3.52 6.55
CA ASP A 73 -5.28 -3.13 7.35
C ASP A 73 -6.13 -2.02 6.72
N GLU A 74 -5.51 -1.18 5.88
CA GLU A 74 -6.13 -0.06 5.16
C GLU A 74 -6.83 -0.49 3.86
N VAL A 75 -6.49 -1.66 3.32
CA VAL A 75 -7.12 -2.19 2.09
C VAL A 75 -8.64 -2.24 2.25
N GLY A 76 -9.32 -1.67 1.24
CA GLY A 76 -10.77 -1.46 1.20
C GLY A 76 -11.15 0.02 1.11
N ASP A 77 -10.21 0.92 1.45
CA ASP A 77 -10.37 2.36 1.28
C ASP A 77 -10.31 2.80 -0.21
N HIS A 78 -9.96 4.06 -0.51
CA HIS A 78 -9.91 4.57 -1.87
C HIS A 78 -8.54 4.40 -2.58
N LYS A 79 -7.45 4.10 -1.85
CA LYS A 79 -6.07 4.21 -2.40
C LYS A 79 -5.07 3.14 -1.96
N HIS A 80 -5.27 2.47 -0.83
CA HIS A 80 -4.30 1.53 -0.26
C HIS A 80 -4.42 0.14 -0.86
N LEU A 81 -3.27 -0.47 -1.11
CA LEU A 81 -3.12 -1.76 -1.77
C LEU A 81 -2.01 -2.52 -1.05
N THR A 82 -2.16 -3.84 -0.90
CA THR A 82 -1.05 -4.70 -0.48
C THR A 82 -0.15 -4.99 -1.66
N PHE A 83 -0.71 -5.42 -2.79
CA PHE A 83 -0.01 -5.61 -4.04
C PHE A 83 -0.29 -4.42 -4.97
N PHE A 84 0.76 -3.88 -5.59
CA PHE A 84 0.64 -2.83 -6.60
C PHE A 84 1.87 -2.83 -7.52
N GLU A 85 1.81 -2.06 -8.61
CA GLU A 85 2.93 -1.91 -9.53
C GLU A 85 3.58 -0.54 -9.36
N MET A 86 4.91 -0.53 -9.22
CA MET A 86 5.69 0.69 -9.06
C MET A 86 6.52 0.96 -10.32
N LEU A 87 6.20 2.05 -11.00
CA LEU A 87 6.96 2.55 -12.16
C LEU A 87 8.15 3.34 -11.61
N GLY A 88 9.37 2.94 -11.97
CA GLY A 88 10.59 3.56 -11.46
C GLY A 88 11.63 3.85 -12.54
N ASN A 89 12.34 4.96 -12.40
CA ASN A 89 13.56 5.26 -13.13
C ASN A 89 14.71 5.49 -12.15
N PHE A 90 15.85 4.89 -12.44
CA PHE A 90 16.98 4.77 -11.53
C PHE A 90 18.24 5.33 -12.19
N SER A 91 19.00 6.10 -11.40
CA SER A 91 20.33 6.61 -11.77
C SER A 91 21.34 6.08 -10.77
N PHE A 92 22.40 5.45 -11.26
CA PHE A 92 23.51 4.96 -10.45
C PHE A 92 24.77 5.78 -10.74
N GLY A 93 25.00 6.83 -9.95
CA GLY A 93 26.13 7.74 -10.14
C GLY A 93 26.15 8.48 -11.48
N ASP A 94 24.98 8.76 -12.07
CA ASP A 94 24.85 9.46 -13.36
C ASP A 94 24.10 10.79 -13.18
N TYR A 95 22.86 10.93 -13.65
CA TYR A 95 22.05 12.13 -13.43
C TYR A 95 21.51 12.22 -11.99
N PHE A 96 21.13 13.43 -11.57
CA PHE A 96 20.62 13.66 -10.22
C PHE A 96 19.32 14.49 -10.23
N LYS A 97 19.18 15.50 -9.35
CA LYS A 97 17.93 16.22 -9.11
C LYS A 97 17.36 16.91 -10.35
N GLU A 98 18.17 17.68 -11.07
CA GLU A 98 17.71 18.49 -12.22
C GLU A 98 17.02 17.61 -13.27
N GLU A 99 17.69 16.55 -13.72
CA GLU A 99 17.15 15.66 -14.73
C GLU A 99 16.02 14.78 -14.16
N SER A 100 16.11 14.31 -12.91
CA SER A 100 15.04 13.53 -12.28
C SER A 100 13.73 14.31 -12.24
N ILE A 101 13.77 15.57 -11.78
CA ILE A 101 12.64 16.49 -11.74
C ILE A 101 12.12 16.78 -13.16
N THR A 102 13.02 17.03 -14.11
CA THR A 102 12.67 17.27 -15.52
C THR A 102 11.94 16.08 -16.13
N TYR A 103 12.48 14.86 -15.97
CA TYR A 103 11.86 13.64 -16.49
C TYR A 103 10.48 13.39 -15.87
N ALA A 104 10.36 13.55 -14.56
CA ALA A 104 9.09 13.37 -13.86
C ALA A 104 8.03 14.35 -14.39
N TRP A 105 8.41 15.61 -14.55
CA TRP A 105 7.53 16.65 -15.07
C TRP A 105 7.10 16.38 -16.51
N GLU A 106 8.02 15.96 -17.38
CA GLU A 106 7.72 15.65 -18.79
C GLU A 106 6.81 14.43 -18.93
N VAL A 107 7.05 13.36 -18.16
CA VAL A 107 6.18 12.19 -18.17
C VAL A 107 4.77 12.57 -17.73
N CYS A 108 4.62 13.29 -16.63
CA CYS A 108 3.32 13.73 -16.13
C CYS A 108 2.58 14.64 -17.12
N THR A 109 3.24 15.68 -17.63
CA THR A 109 2.56 16.74 -18.40
C THR A 109 2.53 16.51 -19.90
N LYS A 110 3.57 15.88 -20.48
CA LYS A 110 3.68 15.67 -21.93
C LYS A 110 3.29 14.24 -22.33
N VAL A 111 3.75 13.22 -21.61
CA VAL A 111 3.46 11.82 -21.97
C VAL A 111 2.05 11.43 -21.54
N PHE A 112 1.70 11.72 -20.28
CA PHE A 112 0.38 11.41 -19.73
C PHE A 112 -0.65 12.52 -19.98
N GLY A 113 -0.20 13.74 -20.29
CA GLY A 113 -1.10 14.85 -20.61
C GLY A 113 -1.87 15.38 -19.40
N LEU A 114 -1.35 15.19 -18.19
CA LEU A 114 -1.96 15.71 -16.97
C LEU A 114 -1.83 17.24 -16.93
N ASN A 115 -2.85 17.90 -16.38
CA ASN A 115 -2.88 19.36 -16.34
C ASN A 115 -1.80 19.91 -15.38
N PRO A 116 -0.81 20.70 -15.85
CA PRO A 116 0.20 21.33 -15.01
C PRO A 116 -0.34 22.14 -13.82
N ASP A 117 -1.52 22.75 -13.99
CA ASP A 117 -2.14 23.62 -12.96
C ASP A 117 -2.71 22.85 -11.77
N LYS A 118 -2.76 21.51 -11.86
CA LYS A 118 -3.26 20.64 -10.79
C LYS A 118 -2.15 20.01 -9.96
N PHE A 119 -0.88 20.22 -10.30
CA PHE A 119 0.23 19.69 -9.53
C PHE A 119 0.56 20.57 -8.32
N TYR A 120 0.77 19.87 -7.21
CA TYR A 120 1.33 20.36 -5.95
C TYR A 120 2.58 19.54 -5.68
N ILE A 121 3.66 20.20 -5.29
CA ILE A 121 4.96 19.58 -5.11
C ILE A 121 5.34 19.68 -3.64
N THR A 122 5.95 18.63 -3.12
CA THR A 122 6.54 18.60 -1.78
C THR A 122 8.05 18.40 -1.90
N VAL A 123 8.83 19.02 -1.02
CA VAL A 123 10.29 18.83 -0.89
C VAL A 123 10.67 18.81 0.59
N HIS A 124 11.82 18.22 0.92
CA HIS A 124 12.33 18.24 2.29
C HIS A 124 12.63 19.67 2.77
N LEU A 125 12.42 19.96 4.06
CA LEU A 125 12.69 21.27 4.69
C LEU A 125 14.08 21.83 4.33
N ASP A 126 15.09 20.96 4.33
CA ASP A 126 16.49 21.33 4.09
C ASP A 126 16.93 21.21 2.61
N ASP A 127 16.03 20.88 1.67
CA ASP A 127 16.39 20.68 0.25
C ASP A 127 16.06 21.89 -0.63
N ASP A 128 16.86 22.95 -0.46
CA ASP A 128 16.75 24.18 -1.27
C ASP A 128 17.04 23.95 -2.75
N GLU A 129 17.88 22.97 -3.08
CA GLU A 129 18.23 22.67 -4.46
C GLU A 129 17.02 22.12 -5.22
N ALA A 130 16.29 21.15 -4.66
CA ALA A 130 15.07 20.63 -5.27
C ALA A 130 13.98 21.73 -5.35
N TYR A 131 13.85 22.55 -4.30
CA TYR A 131 12.93 23.68 -4.28
C TYR A 131 13.20 24.65 -5.45
N ASP A 132 14.47 25.03 -5.64
CA ASP A 132 14.88 25.97 -6.68
C ASP A 132 14.65 25.40 -8.08
N TYR A 133 14.92 24.11 -8.31
CA TYR A 133 14.61 23.48 -9.60
C TYR A 133 13.10 23.51 -9.89
N TRP A 134 12.25 23.13 -8.93
CA TRP A 134 10.81 23.18 -9.10
C TRP A 134 10.29 24.59 -9.35
N HIS A 135 10.72 25.57 -8.57
CA HIS A 135 10.20 26.93 -8.66
C HIS A 135 10.78 27.70 -9.86
N HIS A 136 12.10 27.68 -10.04
CA HIS A 136 12.78 28.54 -11.02
C HIS A 136 12.96 27.87 -12.39
N THR A 137 13.12 26.55 -12.44
CA THR A 137 13.34 25.82 -13.71
C THR A 137 12.04 25.29 -14.29
N ILE A 138 11.24 24.57 -13.47
CA ILE A 138 9.95 24.04 -13.91
C ILE A 138 8.86 25.12 -13.90
N GLY A 139 8.90 26.05 -12.95
CA GLY A 139 7.94 27.15 -12.86
C GLY A 139 6.74 26.85 -11.95
N ILE A 140 6.88 25.98 -10.97
CA ILE A 140 5.83 25.70 -9.99
C ILE A 140 5.60 26.95 -9.12
N PRO A 141 4.34 27.45 -9.01
CA PRO A 141 4.03 28.56 -8.13
C PRO A 141 4.32 28.26 -6.66
N ILE A 142 4.75 29.28 -5.91
CA ILE A 142 5.12 29.15 -4.50
C ILE A 142 3.97 28.61 -3.65
N ASP A 143 2.72 28.99 -3.96
CA ASP A 143 1.52 28.52 -3.25
C ASP A 143 1.16 27.04 -3.53
N ARG A 144 1.95 26.35 -4.37
CA ARG A 144 1.83 24.91 -4.67
C ARG A 144 3.12 24.13 -4.41
N LEU A 145 4.12 24.73 -3.78
CA LEU A 145 5.41 24.12 -3.44
C LEU A 145 5.59 24.10 -1.93
N TYR A 146 5.30 22.96 -1.32
CA TYR A 146 5.31 22.76 0.13
C TYR A 146 6.62 22.16 0.61
N ARG A 147 6.99 22.45 1.86
CA ARG A 147 8.15 21.84 2.52
C ARG A 147 7.69 20.98 3.70
N TYR A 148 8.16 19.73 3.77
CA TYR A 148 7.90 18.80 4.87
C TYR A 148 9.18 18.29 5.51
N GLY A 149 9.09 17.84 6.76
CA GLY A 149 10.19 17.26 7.52
C GLY A 149 10.48 15.81 7.14
N ASN A 150 11.25 15.15 8.02
CA ASN A 150 11.71 13.78 7.83
C ASN A 150 10.58 12.74 7.73
N LYS A 151 9.40 13.02 8.26
CA LYS A 151 8.28 12.06 8.23
C LYS A 151 7.78 11.83 6.80
N ASP A 152 7.71 12.88 6.00
CA ASP A 152 7.05 12.85 4.70
C ASP A 152 8.03 13.01 3.52
N ASN A 153 9.07 13.85 3.64
CA ASN A 153 10.03 14.09 2.56
C ASN A 153 11.43 13.53 2.82
N TRP A 154 11.53 12.46 3.61
CA TRP A 154 12.74 11.66 3.75
C TRP A 154 12.42 10.18 3.51
N TRP A 155 13.05 9.57 2.52
CA TRP A 155 12.77 8.19 2.16
C TRP A 155 13.88 7.24 2.59
N GLY A 156 13.49 6.15 3.23
CA GLY A 156 14.36 5.01 3.54
C GLY A 156 15.03 5.05 4.92
N PRO A 157 15.86 4.03 5.21
CA PRO A 157 16.20 2.93 4.32
C PRO A 157 15.04 1.92 4.13
N ALA A 158 15.05 1.18 3.01
CA ALA A 158 14.16 0.04 2.84
C ALA A 158 14.67 -1.15 3.68
N GLY A 159 14.16 -1.28 4.90
CA GLY A 159 14.59 -2.27 5.89
C GLY A 159 15.17 -1.60 7.14
N GLU A 160 15.97 -2.34 7.90
CA GLU A 160 16.62 -1.82 9.12
C GLU A 160 17.81 -0.89 8.80
N GLU A 161 18.45 -1.08 7.65
CA GLU A 161 19.57 -0.28 7.16
C GLU A 161 19.57 -0.20 5.61
N GLY A 162 20.33 0.75 5.06
CA GLY A 162 20.55 0.86 3.61
C GLY A 162 20.54 2.28 3.04
N PRO A 163 20.42 2.39 1.70
CA PRO A 163 20.36 3.67 1.00
C PRO A 163 19.14 4.51 1.38
N THR A 164 19.34 5.82 1.55
CA THR A 164 18.31 6.79 1.95
C THR A 164 18.65 8.21 1.47
N GLY A 165 17.67 9.11 1.50
CA GLY A 165 17.88 10.52 1.15
C GLY A 165 16.60 11.37 1.27
N PRO A 166 16.73 12.70 1.11
CA PRO A 166 15.56 13.56 0.95
C PRO A 166 14.83 13.18 -0.34
N CYS A 167 13.53 13.44 -0.36
CA CYS A 167 12.72 13.20 -1.55
C CYS A 167 11.79 14.37 -1.87
N SER A 168 11.24 14.33 -3.08
CA SER A 168 10.25 15.27 -3.57
C SER A 168 9.09 14.52 -4.20
N GLU A 169 7.85 14.90 -3.86
CA GLU A 169 6.67 14.17 -4.32
C GLU A 169 5.75 15.04 -5.15
N LEU A 170 5.22 14.47 -6.22
CA LEU A 170 4.24 15.07 -7.11
C LEU A 170 2.85 14.64 -6.67
N HIS A 171 2.06 15.61 -6.20
CA HIS A 171 0.67 15.44 -5.82
C HIS A 171 -0.25 16.02 -6.88
N TYR A 172 -1.32 15.30 -7.22
CA TYR A 172 -2.32 15.76 -8.19
C TYR A 172 -3.64 16.11 -7.51
N ASP A 173 -4.11 17.34 -7.71
CA ASP A 173 -5.38 17.84 -7.19
C ASP A 173 -6.57 17.32 -8.00
N THR A 174 -7.32 16.41 -7.41
CA THR A 174 -8.53 15.81 -7.98
C THR A 174 -9.80 16.63 -7.69
N GLY A 175 -9.70 17.71 -6.92
CA GLY A 175 -10.75 18.71 -6.73
C GLY A 175 -11.14 18.94 -5.27
N ALA A 176 -11.43 20.20 -4.94
CA ALA A 176 -11.72 20.64 -3.57
C ALA A 176 -12.90 19.94 -2.89
N VAL A 177 -13.88 19.42 -3.65
CA VAL A 177 -15.03 18.67 -3.10
C VAL A 177 -14.60 17.38 -2.37
N LYS A 178 -13.43 16.83 -2.73
CA LYS A 178 -12.80 15.67 -2.09
C LYS A 178 -11.86 16.05 -0.94
N GLY A 179 -11.78 17.34 -0.62
CA GLY A 179 -10.89 17.88 0.41
C GLY A 179 -11.43 17.71 1.82
N CYS A 180 -10.53 17.61 2.80
CA CYS A 180 -10.85 17.52 4.22
C CYS A 180 -11.00 18.89 4.93
N GLY A 181 -10.92 20.01 4.18
CA GLY A 181 -11.00 21.36 4.72
C GLY A 181 -10.44 22.42 3.78
N ASP A 182 -10.28 23.64 4.30
CA ASP A 182 -9.61 24.73 3.59
C ASP A 182 -8.12 24.40 3.37
N LEU A 183 -7.58 24.76 2.21
CA LEU A 183 -6.18 24.51 1.88
C LEU A 183 -5.28 25.36 2.79
N LEU A 184 -4.37 24.71 3.52
CA LEU A 184 -3.36 25.40 4.32
C LEU A 184 -2.39 26.16 3.41
N SER A 185 -2.01 27.37 3.81
CA SER A 185 -0.94 28.07 3.11
C SER A 185 0.41 27.39 3.33
N VAL A 186 1.33 27.58 2.39
CA VAL A 186 2.69 27.01 2.47
C VAL A 186 3.43 27.48 3.72
N ASP A 187 3.28 28.76 4.11
CA ASP A 187 3.92 29.33 5.30
C ASP A 187 3.39 28.71 6.59
N GLU A 188 2.07 28.48 6.69
CA GLU A 188 1.45 27.82 7.85
C GLU A 188 1.97 26.39 7.99
N LEU A 189 1.96 25.62 6.90
CA LEU A 189 2.42 24.23 6.90
C LEU A 189 3.91 24.13 7.24
N THR A 190 4.76 24.92 6.58
CA THR A 190 6.21 24.92 6.79
C THR A 190 6.56 25.28 8.24
N GLY A 191 5.80 26.20 8.85
CA GLY A 191 5.96 26.55 10.26
C GLY A 191 5.67 25.39 11.21
N TYR A 192 4.64 24.58 10.92
CA TYR A 192 4.33 23.38 11.71
C TYR A 192 5.41 22.31 11.55
N GLU A 193 5.81 22.02 10.32
CA GLU A 193 6.85 21.03 9.98
C GLU A 193 8.20 21.34 10.63
N THR A 194 8.61 22.61 10.60
CA THR A 194 9.86 23.04 11.24
C THR A 194 9.84 22.76 12.75
N LEU A 195 8.72 23.06 13.41
CA LEU A 195 8.57 22.82 14.84
C LEU A 195 8.54 21.32 15.17
N GLU A 196 7.87 20.49 14.36
CA GLU A 196 7.85 19.04 14.52
C GLU A 196 9.25 18.43 14.33
N ASN A 197 9.99 18.87 13.31
CA ASN A 197 11.36 18.44 13.06
C ASN A 197 12.33 18.81 14.20
N GLU A 198 12.06 19.88 14.94
CA GLU A 198 12.76 20.26 16.18
C GLU A 198 12.34 19.44 17.42
N GLY A 199 11.48 18.42 17.25
CA GLY A 199 10.99 17.55 18.32
C GLY A 199 9.88 18.14 19.17
N LYS A 200 9.22 19.21 18.71
CA LYS A 200 8.07 19.80 19.41
C LYS A 200 6.80 19.09 18.96
N THR A 201 5.91 18.80 19.90
CA THR A 201 4.58 18.29 19.56
C THR A 201 3.74 19.41 18.96
N VAL A 202 3.49 19.33 17.66
CA VAL A 202 2.61 20.23 16.93
C VAL A 202 1.38 19.42 16.53
N LYS A 203 0.19 19.93 16.87
CA LYS A 203 -1.03 19.43 16.22
C LYS A 203 -1.26 20.27 14.98
N TRP A 204 -1.32 19.60 13.84
CA TRP A 204 -1.84 20.17 12.60
C TRP A 204 -3.15 20.91 12.87
N GLY A 205 -3.22 22.16 12.39
CA GLY A 205 -4.49 22.87 12.36
C GLY A 205 -5.50 22.14 11.47
N PRO A 206 -6.81 22.40 11.61
CA PRO A 206 -7.80 21.89 10.67
C PRO A 206 -7.51 22.47 9.28
N GLY A 207 -7.10 21.65 8.32
CA GLY A 207 -6.85 22.11 6.96
C GLY A 207 -6.38 21.00 6.03
N CYS A 208 -6.63 21.20 4.75
CA CYS A 208 -6.25 20.31 3.66
C CYS A 208 -4.84 20.66 3.18
N HIS A 209 -4.04 19.66 2.81
CA HIS A 209 -2.69 19.81 2.26
C HIS A 209 -2.31 18.54 1.45
N PRO A 210 -1.23 18.57 0.66
CA PRO A 210 -0.82 17.44 -0.18
C PRO A 210 -0.72 16.09 0.54
N ASN A 211 -0.04 16.04 1.70
CA ASN A 211 0.16 14.82 2.50
C ASN A 211 -0.95 14.50 3.52
N CYS A 212 -2.20 14.86 3.24
CA CYS A 212 -3.29 14.53 4.18
C CYS A 212 -3.59 13.01 4.19
N ASP A 213 -3.53 12.39 5.36
CA ASP A 213 -3.80 10.95 5.53
C ASP A 213 -5.21 10.55 5.04
N ASN A 214 -6.24 11.27 5.50
CA ASN A 214 -7.66 10.97 5.27
C ASN A 214 -8.34 11.90 4.25
N CYS A 215 -7.59 12.36 3.25
CA CYS A 215 -8.10 13.24 2.21
C CYS A 215 -8.04 12.56 0.85
N GLU A 216 -9.10 12.70 0.06
CA GLU A 216 -9.19 12.16 -1.30
C GLU A 216 -8.82 13.19 -2.38
N ARG A 217 -8.59 14.45 -1.98
CA ARG A 217 -8.27 15.54 -2.92
C ARG A 217 -6.93 15.35 -3.58
N PHE A 218 -5.88 15.12 -2.79
CA PHE A 218 -4.51 15.04 -3.29
C PHE A 218 -4.10 13.58 -3.43
N VAL A 219 -3.74 13.19 -4.64
CA VAL A 219 -3.17 11.87 -4.91
C VAL A 219 -1.67 12.05 -5.12
N GLU A 220 -0.87 11.52 -4.19
CA GLU A 220 0.58 11.35 -4.37
C GLU A 220 0.81 10.38 -5.54
N LEU A 221 1.24 10.94 -6.68
CA LEU A 221 1.43 10.19 -7.92
C LEU A 221 2.84 9.63 -8.05
N TRP A 222 3.86 10.40 -7.65
CA TRP A 222 5.25 10.04 -7.89
C TRP A 222 6.16 10.60 -6.80
N ASN A 223 6.98 9.75 -6.21
CA ASN A 223 8.04 10.12 -5.29
C ASN A 223 9.40 10.06 -6.00
N LEU A 224 10.18 11.13 -5.91
CA LEU A 224 11.55 11.27 -6.43
C LEU A 224 12.53 11.31 -5.25
N VAL A 225 13.28 10.24 -5.05
CA VAL A 225 14.23 10.08 -3.94
C VAL A 225 15.64 10.39 -4.40
N PHE A 226 16.27 11.34 -3.72
CA PHE A 226 17.63 11.79 -3.98
C PHE A 226 18.60 11.03 -3.08
N THR A 227 18.77 9.75 -3.40
CA THR A 227 19.53 8.78 -2.60
C THR A 227 21.01 9.14 -2.55
N GLN A 228 21.47 9.63 -1.39
CA GLN A 228 22.84 10.13 -1.22
C GLN A 228 23.49 9.68 0.10
N PHE A 229 22.73 9.05 1.00
CA PHE A 229 23.22 8.55 2.27
C PHE A 229 22.98 7.03 2.42
N TYR A 230 23.83 6.39 3.19
CA TYR A 230 23.59 5.09 3.80
C TYR A 230 23.24 5.32 5.26
N GLN A 231 22.12 4.76 5.73
CA GLN A 231 21.74 4.75 7.14
C GLN A 231 21.98 3.36 7.73
N ASP A 232 22.74 3.30 8.81
CA ASP A 232 22.98 2.07 9.57
C ASP A 232 21.85 1.76 10.57
N ILE A 233 21.95 0.60 11.23
CA ILE A 233 21.00 0.12 12.24
C ILE A 233 20.86 1.04 13.48
N ASP A 234 21.87 1.88 13.75
CA ASP A 234 21.85 2.86 14.85
C ASP A 234 21.25 4.21 14.39
N GLY A 235 20.83 4.31 13.12
CA GLY A 235 20.26 5.50 12.49
C GLY A 235 21.31 6.52 12.06
N GLN A 236 22.60 6.21 12.12
CA GLN A 236 23.65 7.13 11.66
C GLN A 236 23.73 7.13 10.13
N ARG A 237 23.91 8.32 9.56
CA ARG A 237 23.94 8.53 8.11
C ARG A 237 25.36 8.85 7.63
N THR A 238 25.83 8.12 6.62
CA THR A 238 27.11 8.35 5.94
C THR A 238 26.89 8.54 4.44
N ASN A 239 27.79 9.22 3.74
CA ASN A 239 27.62 9.44 2.30
C ASN A 239 27.80 8.13 1.51
N LEU A 240 26.94 7.91 0.52
CA LEU A 240 27.14 6.86 -0.48
C LEU A 240 28.35 7.19 -1.38
N PRO A 241 28.94 6.18 -2.06
CA PRO A 241 30.05 6.41 -2.99
C PRO A 241 29.73 7.38 -4.12
N SER A 242 28.46 7.47 -4.52
CA SER A 242 27.94 8.43 -5.48
C SER A 242 26.48 8.74 -5.17
N PRO A 243 26.00 9.97 -5.40
CA PRO A 243 24.57 10.28 -5.38
C PRO A 243 23.85 9.50 -6.48
N ASN A 244 22.63 9.08 -6.19
CA ASN A 244 21.82 8.24 -7.06
C ASN A 244 20.37 8.75 -7.10
N ILE A 245 19.60 8.28 -8.07
CA ILE A 245 18.16 8.55 -8.15
C ILE A 245 17.40 7.24 -8.02
N ASP A 246 16.41 7.25 -7.13
CA ASP A 246 15.33 6.28 -7.05
C ASP A 246 14.02 7.01 -7.22
N THR A 247 13.07 6.45 -7.97
CA THR A 247 11.73 7.04 -8.07
C THR A 247 10.69 5.94 -8.02
N GLY A 248 9.51 6.26 -7.50
CA GLY A 248 8.36 5.34 -7.52
C GLY A 248 7.06 6.06 -7.82
N MET A 249 6.40 5.68 -8.91
CA MET A 249 5.03 6.05 -9.23
C MET A 249 4.12 4.81 -9.11
N GLY A 250 3.04 4.91 -8.33
CA GLY A 250 2.04 3.85 -8.24
C GLY A 250 1.18 3.79 -9.51
N LEU A 251 1.25 2.67 -10.25
CA LEU A 251 0.51 2.48 -11.49
C LEU A 251 -0.99 2.70 -11.28
N GLU A 252 -1.55 2.11 -10.23
CA GLU A 252 -2.96 2.16 -9.92
C GLU A 252 -3.44 3.59 -9.66
N ARG A 253 -2.63 4.38 -8.94
CA ARG A 253 -2.94 5.78 -8.62
C ARG A 253 -2.94 6.64 -9.88
N VAL A 254 -1.89 6.56 -10.70
CA VAL A 254 -1.83 7.33 -11.96
C VAL A 254 -2.90 6.86 -12.95
N THR A 255 -3.25 5.58 -12.95
CA THR A 255 -4.33 5.02 -13.76
C THR A 255 -5.69 5.60 -13.34
N ALA A 256 -5.97 5.67 -12.03
CA ALA A 256 -7.20 6.28 -11.52
C ALA A 256 -7.33 7.74 -11.95
N VAL A 257 -6.26 8.53 -11.84
CA VAL A 257 -6.24 9.93 -12.29
C VAL A 257 -6.45 10.03 -13.80
N LEU A 258 -5.74 9.23 -14.61
CA LEU A 258 -5.83 9.27 -16.08
C LEU A 258 -7.14 8.70 -16.65
N GLN A 259 -7.92 8.00 -15.83
CA GLN A 259 -9.24 7.46 -16.18
C GLN A 259 -10.39 8.23 -15.51
N ASP A 260 -10.07 9.33 -14.80
CA ASP A 260 -11.03 10.16 -14.07
C ASP A 260 -11.88 9.32 -13.10
N LYS A 261 -11.21 8.46 -12.32
CA LYS A 261 -11.83 7.56 -11.33
C LYS A 261 -11.71 8.10 -9.91
N SER A 262 -12.68 7.77 -9.06
CA SER A 262 -12.70 8.18 -7.65
C SER A 262 -11.61 7.49 -6.84
N ASN A 263 -11.37 6.22 -7.13
CA ASN A 263 -10.48 5.33 -6.39
C ASN A 263 -9.76 4.39 -7.37
N VAL A 264 -8.74 3.69 -6.85
CA VAL A 264 -7.92 2.75 -7.63
C VAL A 264 -8.71 1.53 -8.14
N TYR A 265 -9.78 1.14 -7.44
CA TYR A 265 -10.57 -0.05 -7.73
C TYR A 265 -11.53 0.11 -8.91
N GLU A 266 -11.85 1.34 -9.31
CA GLU A 266 -12.66 1.64 -10.50
C GLU A 266 -11.88 1.60 -11.82
N THR A 267 -10.58 1.33 -11.76
CA THR A 267 -9.71 1.31 -12.94
C THR A 267 -9.87 0.03 -13.74
N ASP A 268 -9.33 0.03 -14.97
CA ASP A 268 -9.23 -1.17 -15.80
C ASP A 268 -8.37 -2.30 -15.19
N LEU A 269 -7.54 -2.00 -14.18
CA LEU A 269 -6.75 -3.00 -13.44
C LEU A 269 -7.61 -3.86 -12.51
N PHE A 270 -8.74 -3.34 -12.04
CA PHE A 270 -9.62 -3.99 -11.08
C PHE A 270 -10.99 -4.35 -11.64
N SER A 271 -11.48 -3.62 -12.64
CA SER A 271 -12.83 -3.82 -13.19
C SER A 271 -13.14 -5.28 -13.54
N PRO A 272 -12.25 -6.05 -14.21
CA PRO A 272 -12.53 -7.47 -14.50
C PRO A 272 -12.67 -8.34 -13.25
N ILE A 273 -11.86 -8.07 -12.22
CA ILE A 273 -11.88 -8.80 -10.95
C ILE A 273 -13.16 -8.46 -10.17
N ILE A 274 -13.52 -7.17 -10.12
CA ILE A 274 -14.75 -6.70 -9.48
C ILE A 274 -15.98 -7.31 -10.17
N HIS A 275 -16.05 -7.31 -11.49
CA HIS A 275 -17.15 -7.96 -12.21
C HIS A 275 -17.27 -9.45 -11.87
N SER A 276 -16.15 -10.17 -11.72
CA SER A 276 -16.19 -11.56 -11.25
C SER A 276 -16.80 -11.70 -9.86
N ILE A 277 -16.56 -10.73 -8.96
CA ILE A 277 -17.16 -10.73 -7.61
C ILE A 277 -18.66 -10.38 -7.68
N GLU A 278 -19.05 -9.42 -8.52
CA GLU A 278 -20.45 -9.09 -8.76
C GLU A 278 -21.23 -10.30 -9.29
N ASP A 279 -20.65 -11.06 -10.21
CA ASP A 279 -21.27 -12.26 -10.79
C ASP A 279 -21.44 -13.37 -9.75
N LEU A 280 -20.50 -13.50 -8.81
CA LEU A 280 -20.57 -14.49 -7.73
C LEU A 280 -21.59 -14.11 -6.64
N THR A 281 -21.68 -12.81 -6.31
CA THR A 281 -22.45 -12.31 -5.17
C THR A 281 -23.85 -11.84 -5.55
N GLY A 282 -24.06 -11.42 -6.80
CA GLY A 282 -25.23 -10.67 -7.25
C GLY A 282 -25.25 -9.21 -6.78
N SER A 283 -24.27 -8.78 -5.98
CA SER A 283 -24.12 -7.40 -5.52
C SER A 283 -23.52 -6.51 -6.62
N LYS A 284 -23.79 -5.21 -6.55
CA LYS A 284 -23.26 -4.21 -7.48
C LYS A 284 -22.32 -3.24 -6.78
N TYR A 285 -21.17 -3.00 -7.41
CA TYR A 285 -20.18 -2.03 -6.97
C TYR A 285 -20.63 -0.60 -7.29
N GLY A 286 -20.32 0.35 -6.41
CA GLY A 286 -20.83 1.73 -6.46
C GLY A 286 -22.18 1.88 -5.75
N GLY A 287 -22.51 0.95 -4.85
CA GLY A 287 -23.76 0.90 -4.11
C GLY A 287 -23.59 1.33 -2.66
N GLU A 288 -23.79 0.39 -1.74
CA GLU A 288 -23.56 0.61 -0.30
C GLU A 288 -22.07 0.53 0.02
N GLU A 289 -21.53 1.51 0.76
CA GLU A 289 -20.09 1.57 1.07
C GLU A 289 -19.58 0.31 1.79
N SER A 290 -20.38 -0.33 2.65
CA SER A 290 -20.00 -1.57 3.34
C SER A 290 -19.80 -2.76 2.36
N THR A 291 -20.62 -2.79 1.31
CA THR A 291 -20.57 -3.78 0.24
C THR A 291 -19.39 -3.49 -0.68
N ASP A 292 -19.22 -2.24 -1.08
CA ASP A 292 -18.11 -1.78 -1.92
C ASP A 292 -16.76 -2.05 -1.22
N TYR A 293 -16.64 -1.71 0.07
CA TYR A 293 -15.47 -2.02 0.87
C TYR A 293 -15.13 -3.51 0.83
N SER A 294 -16.12 -4.38 1.02
CA SER A 294 -15.89 -5.83 0.99
C SER A 294 -15.51 -6.34 -0.40
N ILE A 295 -16.10 -5.79 -1.45
CA ILE A 295 -15.72 -6.10 -2.84
C ILE A 295 -14.26 -5.69 -3.11
N ARG A 296 -13.86 -4.48 -2.68
CA ARG A 296 -12.48 -3.98 -2.82
C ARG A 296 -11.49 -4.89 -2.10
N VAL A 297 -11.79 -5.29 -0.85
CA VAL A 297 -10.94 -6.21 -0.08
C VAL A 297 -10.78 -7.56 -0.77
N VAL A 298 -11.87 -8.15 -1.27
CA VAL A 298 -11.81 -9.43 -2.00
C VAL A 298 -10.98 -9.30 -3.28
N ALA A 299 -11.20 -8.23 -4.05
CA ALA A 299 -10.48 -8.00 -5.30
C ALA A 299 -8.98 -7.80 -5.07
N GLU A 300 -8.61 -6.96 -4.10
CA GLU A 300 -7.22 -6.62 -3.78
C GLU A 300 -6.47 -7.83 -3.23
N HIS A 301 -7.00 -8.48 -2.19
CA HIS A 301 -6.32 -9.60 -1.57
C HIS A 301 -6.33 -10.85 -2.46
N GLY A 302 -7.35 -11.04 -3.30
CA GLY A 302 -7.35 -12.08 -4.33
C GLY A 302 -6.23 -11.85 -5.35
N ARG A 303 -6.05 -10.60 -5.81
CA ARG A 303 -4.93 -10.21 -6.67
C ARG A 303 -3.59 -10.44 -5.98
N ALA A 304 -3.42 -9.93 -4.78
CA ALA A 304 -2.18 -10.03 -4.02
C ALA A 304 -1.79 -11.49 -3.71
N ALA A 305 -2.75 -12.33 -3.31
CA ALA A 305 -2.52 -13.75 -3.08
C ALA A 305 -2.11 -14.49 -4.36
N THR A 306 -2.75 -14.18 -5.49
CA THR A 306 -2.43 -14.78 -6.80
C THR A 306 -0.99 -14.51 -7.20
N PHE A 307 -0.53 -13.26 -7.06
CA PHE A 307 0.86 -12.89 -7.36
C PHE A 307 1.87 -13.51 -6.39
N LEU A 308 1.58 -13.49 -5.08
CA LEU A 308 2.48 -14.12 -4.10
C LEU A 308 2.65 -15.62 -4.34
N ILE A 309 1.57 -16.32 -4.68
CA ILE A 309 1.65 -17.76 -4.99
C ILE A 309 2.35 -17.98 -6.33
N GLY A 310 2.10 -17.14 -7.34
CA GLY A 310 2.84 -17.17 -8.61
C GLY A 310 4.35 -16.96 -8.46
N ASP A 311 4.78 -16.22 -7.42
CA ASP A 311 6.19 -16.08 -7.06
C ASP A 311 6.68 -17.18 -6.09
N GLY A 312 5.84 -18.17 -5.77
CA GLY A 312 6.21 -19.38 -5.02
C GLY A 312 5.94 -19.35 -3.51
N VAL A 313 5.21 -18.36 -2.99
CA VAL A 313 4.85 -18.30 -1.57
C VAL A 313 3.72 -19.31 -1.26
N ILE A 314 3.87 -20.06 -0.17
CA ILE A 314 2.89 -21.03 0.31
C ILE A 314 2.37 -20.59 1.70
N PRO A 315 1.06 -20.70 1.98
CA PRO A 315 0.49 -20.35 3.28
C PRO A 315 1.19 -21.08 4.45
N GLY A 316 1.50 -20.34 5.51
CA GLY A 316 2.32 -20.80 6.65
C GLY A 316 1.96 -20.09 7.94
N ASN A 317 2.62 -20.45 9.04
CA ASN A 317 2.42 -19.82 10.36
C ASN A 317 3.39 -18.67 10.64
N GLU A 318 4.43 -18.51 9.82
CA GLU A 318 5.51 -17.53 10.03
C GLU A 318 5.92 -16.88 8.70
N GLY A 319 6.57 -15.72 8.81
CA GLY A 319 7.17 -15.00 7.68
C GLY A 319 6.21 -14.73 6.52
N ARG A 320 6.67 -14.98 5.29
CA ARG A 320 5.91 -14.74 4.05
C ARG A 320 4.63 -15.56 3.98
N GLY A 321 4.70 -16.82 4.41
CA GLY A 321 3.55 -17.73 4.40
C GLY A 321 2.45 -17.28 5.35
N TYR A 322 2.81 -16.68 6.49
CA TYR A 322 1.84 -16.07 7.40
C TYR A 322 1.09 -14.92 6.75
N VAL A 323 1.81 -14.02 6.08
CA VAL A 323 1.19 -12.88 5.37
C VAL A 323 0.25 -13.36 4.28
N LEU A 324 0.68 -14.31 3.45
CA LEU A 324 -0.16 -14.89 2.41
C LEU A 324 -1.44 -15.50 3.00
N ARG A 325 -1.30 -16.29 4.06
CA ARG A 325 -2.45 -16.86 4.78
C ARG A 325 -3.40 -15.76 5.27
N ARG A 326 -2.86 -14.70 5.89
CA ARG A 326 -3.63 -13.58 6.44
C ARG A 326 -4.50 -12.92 5.37
N ILE A 327 -3.93 -12.59 4.21
CA ILE A 327 -4.68 -11.91 3.14
C ILE A 327 -5.73 -12.84 2.50
N ILE A 328 -5.42 -14.13 2.29
CA ILE A 328 -6.40 -15.12 1.78
C ILE A 328 -7.59 -15.20 2.73
N ARG A 329 -7.35 -15.35 4.04
CA ARG A 329 -8.42 -15.46 5.04
C ARG A 329 -9.25 -14.18 5.16
N ARG A 330 -8.61 -13.00 5.05
CA ARG A 330 -9.30 -11.72 5.01
C ARG A 330 -10.20 -11.61 3.77
N ALA A 331 -9.74 -12.03 2.60
CA ALA A 331 -10.56 -12.11 1.39
C ALA A 331 -11.77 -13.04 1.58
N ILE A 332 -11.54 -14.27 2.06
CA ILE A 332 -12.63 -15.25 2.30
C ILE A 332 -13.67 -14.68 3.27
N ARG A 333 -13.25 -14.02 4.35
CA ARG A 333 -14.16 -13.37 5.30
C ARG A 333 -15.03 -12.32 4.62
N HIS A 334 -14.44 -11.41 3.83
CA HIS A 334 -15.21 -10.40 3.13
C HIS A 334 -16.14 -11.02 2.06
N GLY A 335 -15.73 -12.12 1.42
CA GLY A 335 -16.63 -12.92 0.59
C GLY A 335 -17.84 -13.47 1.35
N ARG A 336 -17.64 -13.92 2.59
CA ARG A 336 -18.74 -14.39 3.47
C ARG A 336 -19.68 -13.25 3.88
N LEU A 337 -19.15 -12.04 4.14
CA LEU A 337 -19.97 -10.85 4.38
C LEU A 337 -20.81 -10.46 3.16
N LEU A 338 -20.31 -10.76 1.96
CA LEU A 338 -21.04 -10.60 0.69
C LEU A 338 -22.00 -11.76 0.39
N GLY A 339 -22.14 -12.73 1.29
CA GLY A 339 -23.09 -13.85 1.16
C GLY A 339 -22.56 -15.07 0.39
N LEU A 340 -21.28 -15.10 0.00
CA LEU A 340 -20.69 -16.28 -0.61
C LEU A 340 -20.55 -17.39 0.44
N THR A 341 -21.04 -18.61 0.16
CA THR A 341 -20.91 -19.78 1.06
C THR A 341 -20.00 -20.87 0.50
N ASP A 342 -19.94 -21.00 -0.83
CA ASP A 342 -19.08 -21.96 -1.52
C ASP A 342 -17.66 -21.39 -1.69
N PRO A 343 -16.66 -22.24 -2.01
CA PRO A 343 -15.32 -21.77 -2.38
C PRO A 343 -15.37 -20.88 -3.63
N PHE A 344 -14.66 -19.76 -3.60
CA PHE A 344 -14.71 -18.76 -4.68
C PHE A 344 -13.35 -18.16 -5.04
N MET A 345 -12.32 -18.32 -4.21
CA MET A 345 -11.05 -17.64 -4.40
C MET A 345 -10.31 -18.10 -5.67
N THR A 346 -10.53 -19.34 -6.12
CA THR A 346 -9.97 -19.84 -7.39
C THR A 346 -10.55 -19.14 -8.62
N VAL A 347 -11.83 -18.73 -8.55
CA VAL A 347 -12.48 -17.93 -9.60
C VAL A 347 -11.84 -16.55 -9.68
N ILE A 348 -11.60 -15.92 -8.51
CA ILE A 348 -10.92 -14.63 -8.41
C ILE A 348 -9.48 -14.73 -8.93
N ALA A 349 -8.74 -15.76 -8.54
CA ALA A 349 -7.37 -15.97 -8.99
C ALA A 349 -7.27 -16.16 -10.51
N ARG A 350 -8.24 -16.86 -11.11
CA ARG A 350 -8.35 -16.96 -12.56
C ARG A 350 -8.62 -15.62 -13.23
N ALA A 351 -9.54 -14.82 -12.69
CA ALA A 351 -9.81 -13.47 -13.22
C ALA A 351 -8.56 -12.58 -13.15
N VAL A 352 -7.74 -12.72 -12.11
CA VAL A 352 -6.44 -12.04 -11.99
C VAL A 352 -5.46 -12.54 -13.05
N ALA A 353 -5.28 -13.85 -13.18
CA ALA A 353 -4.36 -14.43 -14.17
C ALA A 353 -4.76 -14.07 -15.61
N ASP A 354 -6.05 -14.08 -15.93
CA ASP A 354 -6.56 -13.67 -17.25
C ASP A 354 -6.32 -12.16 -17.50
N ASN A 355 -6.37 -11.32 -16.46
CA ASN A 355 -6.20 -9.87 -16.59
C ASN A 355 -4.71 -9.43 -16.66
N PHE A 356 -3.82 -10.15 -15.97
CA PHE A 356 -2.41 -9.78 -15.81
C PHE A 356 -1.44 -10.71 -16.56
N GLY A 357 -1.90 -11.86 -17.04
CA GLY A 357 -1.08 -12.94 -17.60
C GLY A 357 -0.30 -12.57 -18.87
N ASP A 358 -0.78 -11.60 -19.65
CA ASP A 358 -0.05 -11.09 -20.81
C ASP A 358 1.23 -10.31 -20.40
N ILE A 359 1.21 -9.71 -19.21
CA ILE A 359 2.31 -8.90 -18.65
C ILE A 359 3.20 -9.76 -17.75
N TYR A 360 2.57 -10.67 -16.99
CA TYR A 360 3.19 -11.58 -16.04
C TYR A 360 2.83 -13.03 -16.40
N PRO A 361 3.52 -13.62 -17.41
CA PRO A 361 3.21 -14.96 -17.92
C PRO A 361 3.26 -16.05 -16.85
N GLU A 362 4.05 -15.85 -15.80
CA GLU A 362 4.16 -16.78 -14.67
C GLU A 362 2.81 -17.07 -14.00
N LEU A 363 1.84 -16.14 -14.06
CA LEU A 363 0.50 -16.36 -13.51
C LEU A 363 -0.30 -17.40 -14.30
N LEU A 364 -0.11 -17.42 -15.63
CA LEU A 364 -0.76 -18.40 -16.50
C LEU A 364 -0.02 -19.74 -16.44
N GLU A 365 1.30 -19.70 -16.48
CA GLU A 365 2.17 -20.89 -16.40
C GLU A 365 1.98 -21.67 -15.09
N GLN A 366 1.78 -20.96 -13.97
CA GLN A 366 1.58 -21.54 -12.65
C GLN A 366 0.12 -21.62 -12.22
N SER A 367 -0.84 -21.42 -13.12
CA SER A 367 -2.28 -21.39 -12.82
C SER A 367 -2.79 -22.61 -12.03
N ASN A 368 -2.29 -23.82 -12.32
CA ASN A 368 -2.62 -25.03 -11.57
C ASN A 368 -2.09 -24.96 -10.13
N PHE A 369 -0.82 -24.57 -9.95
CA PHE A 369 -0.21 -24.44 -8.63
C PHE A 369 -0.93 -23.37 -7.79
N ILE A 370 -1.23 -22.21 -8.39
CA ILE A 370 -2.01 -21.15 -7.75
C ILE A 370 -3.38 -21.66 -7.30
N SER A 371 -4.09 -22.36 -8.17
CA SER A 371 -5.42 -22.91 -7.88
C SER A 371 -5.37 -23.93 -6.74
N ASP A 372 -4.39 -24.85 -6.76
CA ASP A 372 -4.23 -25.87 -5.72
C ASP A 372 -3.93 -25.25 -4.35
N VAL A 373 -3.02 -24.28 -4.29
CA VAL A 373 -2.65 -23.60 -3.03
C VAL A 373 -3.86 -22.83 -2.45
N ILE A 374 -4.58 -22.09 -3.30
CA ILE A 374 -5.74 -21.31 -2.88
C ILE A 374 -6.88 -22.22 -2.41
N SER A 375 -7.21 -23.27 -3.17
CA SER A 375 -8.29 -24.20 -2.82
C SER A 375 -8.01 -24.88 -1.47
N ASN A 376 -6.78 -25.34 -1.26
CA ASN A 376 -6.39 -25.99 -0.01
C ASN A 376 -6.52 -25.06 1.20
N GLU A 377 -6.10 -23.79 1.09
CA GLU A 377 -6.25 -22.83 2.20
C GLU A 377 -7.71 -22.41 2.41
N GLU A 378 -8.49 -22.24 1.34
CA GLU A 378 -9.91 -21.89 1.44
C GLU A 378 -10.75 -23.02 2.06
N GLU A 379 -10.50 -24.28 1.70
CA GLU A 379 -11.13 -25.44 2.31
C GLU A 379 -10.75 -25.58 3.79
N ARG A 380 -9.46 -25.47 4.11
CA ARG A 380 -8.96 -25.54 5.49
C ARG A 380 -9.57 -24.43 6.35
N PHE A 381 -9.59 -23.20 5.85
CA PHE A 381 -10.15 -22.08 6.58
C PHE A 381 -11.69 -22.15 6.64
N GLY A 382 -12.36 -22.66 5.61
CA GLY A 382 -13.80 -22.91 5.62
C GLY A 382 -14.22 -23.85 6.75
N LEU A 383 -13.49 -24.94 6.94
CA LEU A 383 -13.69 -25.87 8.07
C LEU A 383 -13.44 -25.18 9.42
N ALA A 384 -12.38 -24.38 9.53
CA ALA A 384 -12.07 -23.62 10.74
C ALA A 384 -13.18 -22.60 11.06
N LEU A 385 -13.67 -21.89 10.03
CA LEU A 385 -14.75 -20.91 10.16
C LEU A 385 -16.04 -21.58 10.62
N GLN A 386 -16.44 -22.70 10.03
CA GLN A 386 -17.64 -23.44 10.43
C GLN A 386 -17.60 -23.87 11.91
N ASN A 387 -16.43 -24.27 12.40
CA ASN A 387 -16.24 -24.70 13.78
C ASN A 387 -16.07 -23.52 14.75
N GLY A 388 -15.48 -22.41 14.29
CA GLY A 388 -15.17 -21.23 15.10
C GLY A 388 -16.28 -20.18 15.16
N LEU A 389 -17.16 -20.09 14.14
CA LEU A 389 -18.25 -19.11 14.08
C LEU A 389 -19.22 -19.24 15.27
N PRO A 390 -19.63 -20.44 15.71
CA PRO A 390 -20.47 -20.57 16.91
C PRO A 390 -19.77 -20.12 18.20
N ILE A 391 -18.43 -20.27 18.27
CA ILE A 391 -17.62 -19.80 19.41
C ILE A 391 -17.53 -18.27 19.38
N LEU A 392 -17.38 -17.69 18.18
CA LEU A 392 -17.45 -16.25 17.94
C LEU A 392 -18.83 -15.72 18.32
N GLU A 393 -19.90 -16.08 17.64
CA GLU A 393 -21.24 -15.51 17.83
C GLU A 393 -21.72 -15.62 19.29
N ASN A 394 -21.46 -16.73 19.98
CA ASN A 394 -21.89 -16.91 21.37
C ASN A 394 -20.90 -16.35 22.41
N GLY A 395 -19.59 -16.35 22.15
CA GLY A 395 -18.59 -15.79 23.06
C GLY A 395 -18.46 -14.26 22.96
N PHE A 396 -18.51 -13.72 21.74
CA PHE A 396 -18.33 -12.29 21.46
C PHE A 396 -19.54 -11.43 21.80
N MET A 397 -20.75 -11.88 21.44
CA MET A 397 -21.96 -11.14 21.82
C MET A 397 -22.07 -11.04 23.34
N THR A 398 -21.57 -12.03 24.06
CA THR A 398 -21.50 -12.05 25.52
C THR A 398 -20.48 -11.03 26.06
N ALA A 399 -19.25 -11.01 25.54
CA ALA A 399 -18.25 -10.00 25.91
C ALA A 399 -18.71 -8.55 25.67
N ARG A 400 -19.39 -8.29 24.54
CA ARG A 400 -19.93 -6.97 24.21
C ARG A 400 -21.10 -6.55 25.07
N LYS A 401 -22.06 -7.45 25.31
CA LYS A 401 -23.21 -7.19 26.20
C LYS A 401 -22.74 -6.87 27.63
N LEU A 402 -21.62 -7.43 28.06
CA LEU A 402 -20.97 -7.13 29.35
C LEU A 402 -20.27 -5.75 29.34
N LEU A 403 -19.63 -5.35 28.22
CA LEU A 403 -19.05 -4.01 28.06
C LEU A 403 -20.12 -2.90 27.99
N GLU A 404 -21.27 -3.18 27.39
CA GLU A 404 -22.42 -2.26 27.33
C GLU A 404 -23.06 -2.04 28.71
N THR A 405 -23.10 -3.08 29.55
CA THR A 405 -23.69 -3.06 30.90
C THR A 405 -22.73 -2.59 32.00
N ARG A 406 -21.54 -2.11 31.64
CA ARG A 406 -20.45 -1.74 32.56
C ARG A 406 -20.85 -0.66 33.57
N SER A 407 -21.00 -1.06 34.83
CA SER A 407 -21.14 -0.20 36.02
C SER A 407 -20.10 -0.43 37.12
N SER A 408 -19.12 -1.34 36.97
CA SER A 408 -18.11 -1.64 38.01
C SER A 408 -16.71 -1.99 37.48
N ASN A 409 -15.69 -1.76 38.32
CA ASN A 409 -14.24 -1.97 38.10
C ASN A 409 -13.79 -3.45 38.08
N SER A 410 -14.64 -4.40 37.70
CA SER A 410 -14.24 -5.83 37.69
C SER A 410 -13.34 -6.16 36.49
N PRO A 411 -12.28 -6.96 36.64
CA PRO A 411 -11.44 -7.41 35.53
C PRO A 411 -12.25 -8.24 34.52
N ILE A 412 -12.09 -7.96 33.22
CA ILE A 412 -12.77 -8.65 32.11
C ILE A 412 -12.60 -10.19 32.20
N ILE A 413 -11.46 -10.63 32.75
CA ILE A 413 -11.07 -12.02 32.96
C ILE A 413 -12.02 -12.78 33.90
N GLU A 414 -12.52 -12.16 34.98
CA GLU A 414 -13.41 -12.85 35.93
C GLU A 414 -14.82 -13.07 35.35
N LEU A 415 -15.24 -12.17 34.46
CA LEU A 415 -16.56 -12.21 33.82
C LEU A 415 -16.61 -13.23 32.67
N LEU A 416 -15.56 -13.30 31.85
CA LEU A 416 -15.45 -14.27 30.75
C LEU A 416 -15.40 -15.73 31.25
N ASN A 417 -14.96 -15.97 32.48
CA ASN A 417 -14.86 -17.30 33.10
C ASN A 417 -16.17 -17.80 33.74
N SER A 418 -17.24 -17.00 33.75
CA SER A 418 -18.41 -17.25 34.61
C SER A 418 -19.62 -17.95 33.96
N GLU A 419 -19.62 -18.23 32.65
CA GLU A 419 -20.80 -18.81 31.95
C GLU A 419 -20.50 -19.95 30.94
N GLU A 420 -21.58 -20.60 30.46
CA GLU A 420 -21.66 -21.93 29.81
C GLU A 420 -20.85 -22.14 28.50
N VAL A 421 -20.26 -21.10 27.90
CA VAL A 421 -19.47 -21.21 26.67
C VAL A 421 -17.98 -21.14 27.01
N LYS A 422 -17.28 -22.27 27.00
CA LYS A 422 -15.83 -22.33 27.18
C LYS A 422 -15.10 -21.77 25.96
N ILE A 423 -14.68 -20.51 26.03
CA ILE A 423 -13.72 -19.93 25.09
C ILE A 423 -12.33 -20.52 25.40
N PRO A 424 -11.61 -21.13 24.44
CA PRO A 424 -10.26 -21.64 24.68
C PRO A 424 -9.27 -20.57 25.16
N ASP A 425 -8.40 -20.94 26.12
CA ASP A 425 -7.45 -20.02 26.77
C ASP A 425 -6.53 -19.29 25.77
N ALA A 426 -6.15 -19.96 24.68
CA ALA A 426 -5.35 -19.39 23.59
C ALA A 426 -6.04 -18.21 22.88
N ILE A 427 -7.37 -18.23 22.80
CA ILE A 427 -8.16 -17.13 22.25
C ILE A 427 -8.33 -16.04 23.32
N LEU A 428 -8.65 -16.44 24.55
CA LEU A 428 -8.92 -15.52 25.65
C LEU A 428 -7.73 -14.59 25.90
N SER A 429 -6.53 -15.16 25.97
CA SER A 429 -5.26 -14.45 26.16
C SER A 429 -4.94 -13.42 25.07
N ARG A 430 -5.43 -13.61 23.84
CA ARG A 430 -5.24 -12.67 22.72
C ARG A 430 -6.36 -11.62 22.65
N LEU A 431 -7.58 -11.96 23.09
CA LEU A 431 -8.72 -11.04 23.12
C LEU A 431 -8.64 -10.01 24.26
N ILE A 432 -8.13 -10.41 25.44
CA ILE A 432 -8.09 -9.54 26.62
C ILE A 432 -7.40 -8.19 26.35
N PRO A 433 -6.18 -8.14 25.76
CA PRO A 433 -5.51 -6.86 25.50
C PRO A 433 -6.27 -5.95 24.53
N VAL A 434 -7.03 -6.53 23.59
CA VAL A 434 -7.86 -5.77 22.65
C VAL A 434 -9.00 -5.10 23.38
N TYR A 435 -9.75 -5.85 24.19
CA TYR A 435 -10.90 -5.31 24.91
C TYR A 435 -10.55 -4.31 26.00
N GLU A 436 -9.37 -4.43 26.62
CA GLU A 436 -8.90 -3.45 27.62
C GLU A 436 -8.63 -2.06 27.02
N GLY A 437 -8.39 -1.97 25.70
CA GLY A 437 -8.14 -0.73 24.97
C GLY A 437 -9.38 -0.04 24.39
N LEU A 438 -10.56 -0.67 24.41
CA LEU A 438 -11.77 -0.15 23.75
C LEU A 438 -12.58 0.80 24.64
N SER A 439 -13.06 1.91 24.06
CA SER A 439 -14.06 2.78 24.68
C SER A 439 -15.48 2.17 24.56
N LYS A 440 -16.47 2.73 25.28
CA LYS A 440 -17.88 2.30 25.16
C LYS A 440 -18.47 2.54 23.76
N GLU A 441 -17.91 3.45 22.98
CA GLU A 441 -18.39 3.80 21.63
C GLU A 441 -17.84 2.82 20.58
N ASP A 442 -16.66 2.25 20.81
CA ASP A 442 -16.00 1.27 19.93
C ASP A 442 -16.69 -0.11 19.94
N VAL A 443 -17.53 -0.38 20.95
CA VAL A 443 -18.25 -1.66 21.13
C VAL A 443 -19.28 -1.93 20.02
N LYS A 444 -19.71 -0.91 19.26
CA LYS A 444 -20.81 -1.04 18.29
C LYS A 444 -20.41 -1.56 16.91
N VAL A 445 -19.12 -1.53 16.56
CA VAL A 445 -18.62 -1.94 15.23
C VAL A 445 -17.74 -3.15 15.43
N LEU A 446 -18.03 -4.29 14.79
CA LEU A 446 -17.09 -5.43 14.79
C LEU A 446 -15.74 -4.92 14.29
N SER A 447 -14.74 -4.79 15.17
CA SER A 447 -13.41 -4.45 14.68
C SER A 447 -12.91 -5.67 13.90
N GLY A 448 -12.28 -5.47 12.74
CA GLY A 448 -11.68 -6.57 12.00
C GLY A 448 -10.66 -7.37 12.82
N LEU A 449 -10.11 -6.75 13.88
CA LEU A 449 -9.07 -7.24 14.78
C LEU A 449 -9.53 -8.41 15.68
N GLU A 450 -10.73 -8.28 16.24
CA GLU A 450 -11.37 -9.25 17.14
C GLU A 450 -11.62 -10.61 16.47
N ILE A 451 -12.10 -10.54 15.24
CA ILE A 451 -12.34 -11.66 14.33
C ILE A 451 -11.00 -12.25 13.86
N PHE A 452 -10.03 -11.38 13.58
CA PHE A 452 -8.70 -11.77 13.10
C PHE A 452 -7.91 -12.55 14.15
N ILE A 453 -7.98 -12.19 15.43
CA ILE A 453 -7.33 -12.93 16.54
C ILE A 453 -7.81 -14.38 16.61
N LEU A 454 -9.10 -14.62 16.37
CA LEU A 454 -9.65 -15.96 16.32
C LEU A 454 -9.23 -16.71 15.05
N TYR A 455 -9.25 -16.04 13.89
CA TYR A 455 -8.83 -16.62 12.61
C TYR A 455 -7.34 -16.89 12.52
N ASP A 456 -6.53 -16.22 13.32
CA ASP A 456 -5.10 -16.45 13.41
C ASP A 456 -4.75 -17.63 14.33
N THR A 457 -5.69 -18.00 15.21
CA THR A 457 -5.50 -19.05 16.22
C THR A 457 -5.86 -20.46 15.71
N TYR A 458 -6.64 -20.57 14.63
CA TYR A 458 -7.16 -21.84 14.08
C TYR A 458 -6.64 -22.22 12.69
#